data_AF-X0YFS4-F1
#
_entry.id   AF-X0YFS4-F1
#
_cell.length_a   1.000
_cell.length_b   1.000
_cell.length_c   1.000
_cell.angle_alpha   90.00
_cell.angle_beta   90.00
_cell.angle_gamma   90.00
#
_symmetry.space_group_name_H-M   'P 1'
#
loop_
_entity.id
_entity.type
_entity.pdbx_description
1 polymer ?
#
loop_
_entity_poly.entity_id
_entity_poly.type
_entity_poly.pdbx_seq_one_letter_code
_entity_poly.pdbx_strand_id
1 'polypeptide(L)' 'MKIEKYSFGLMIIESKQYTSDLVIYSNAIDATWWRKQGHRLLPEDLEDILVHEPERLIIGT' A
#
# COMPACT_ATOMS: atom_id res chain seq x y z
N MET A 1 -0.77 12.28 6.77
CA MET A 1 0.07 11.55 5.82
C MET A 1 0.22 12.30 4.50
N LYS A 2 1.46 12.62 4.11
CA LYS A 2 1.79 13.34 2.86
C LYS A 2 2.73 12.51 2.00
N ILE A 3 2.30 12.15 0.80
CA ILE A 3 3.17 11.55 -0.23
C ILE A 3 3.94 12.69 -0.89
N GLU A 4 5.26 12.68 -0.74
CA GLU A 4 6.16 13.72 -1.24
C GLU A 4 6.69 13.39 -2.64
N LYS A 5 6.93 12.11 -2.92
CA LYS A 5 7.44 11.64 -4.21
C LYS A 5 6.95 10.24 -4.51
N TYR A 6 6.68 10.00 -5.79
CA TYR A 6 6.45 8.67 -6.36
C TYR A 6 7.26 8.53 -7.65
N SER A 7 7.96 7.40 -7.80
CA SER A 7 8.65 6.97 -9.01
C SER A 7 8.73 5.44 -9.01
N PHE A 8 9.07 4.83 -10.15
CA PHE A 8 9.19 3.37 -10.24
C PHE A 8 10.12 2.83 -9.14
N GLY A 9 9.58 1.98 -8.26
CA GLY A 9 10.31 1.36 -7.15
C GLY A 9 10.64 2.29 -5.97
N LEU A 10 10.11 3.51 -5.90
CA LEU A 10 10.36 4.43 -4.79
C LEU A 10 9.14 5.30 -4.47
N MET A 11 8.74 5.29 -3.20
CA MET A 11 7.82 6.25 -2.62
C MET A 11 8.48 6.97 -1.45
N ILE A 12 8.26 8.28 -1.34
CA ILE A 12 8.67 9.08 -0.16
C ILE A 12 7.42 9.61 0.50
N ILE A 13 7.21 9.25 1.75
CA ILE A 13 6.05 9.63 2.55
C ILE A 13 6.55 10.15 3.88
N GLU A 14 6.21 11.39 4.24
CA GLU A 14 6.67 12.04 5.47
C GLU A 14 8.19 11.88 5.65
N SER A 15 8.95 12.22 4.60
CA SER A 15 10.41 12.09 4.50
C SER A 15 10.99 10.67 4.64
N LYS A 16 10.15 9.63 4.82
CA LYS A 16 10.56 8.23 4.87
C LYS A 16 10.48 7.57 3.49
N GLN A 17 11.51 6.83 3.14
CA GLN A 17 11.61 6.12 1.86
C GLN A 17 11.06 4.70 1.98
N TYR A 18 10.33 4.29 0.94
CA TYR A 18 9.80 2.95 0.76
C TYR A 18 10.11 2.46 -0.65
N THR A 19 10.64 1.23 -0.75
CA THR A 19 11.09 0.62 -2.01
C THR A 19 10.35 -0.68 -2.34
N SER A 20 9.27 -0.95 -1.63
CA SER A 20 8.44 -2.15 -1.78
C SER A 20 6.98 -1.76 -1.65
N ASP A 21 6.10 -2.69 -2.05
CA ASP A 21 4.66 -2.53 -1.90
C ASP A 21 4.30 -2.22 -0.43
N LEU A 22 3.28 -1.39 -0.23
CA LEU A 22 2.82 -0.99 1.10
C LEU A 22 1.33 -0.66 1.07
N VAL A 23 0.69 -0.71 2.24
CA VAL A 23 -0.68 -0.25 2.45
C VAL A 23 -0.65 1.06 3.23
N ILE A 24 -1.41 2.03 2.74
CA ILE A 24 -1.59 3.34 3.37
C ILE A 24 -2.97 3.39 4.01
N TYR A 25 -3.02 3.42 5.34
CA TYR A 25 -4.22 3.70 6.10
C TYR A 25 -4.29 5.20 6.46
N SER A 26 -5.43 5.68 6.95
CA SER A 26 -5.61 7.09 7.32
C SER A 26 -4.63 7.56 8.41
N ASN A 27 -4.16 6.65 9.26
CA ASN A 27 -3.32 6.92 10.42
C ASN A 27 -2.04 6.06 10.50
N ALA A 28 -1.80 5.17 9.55
CA ALA A 28 -0.70 4.21 9.61
C ALA A 28 -0.23 3.78 8.21
N ILE A 29 0.98 3.21 8.17
CA ILE A 29 1.58 2.63 6.97
C ILE A 29 2.00 1.22 7.31
N ASP A 30 1.49 0.24 6.57
CA ASP A 30 1.98 -1.13 6.62
C ASP A 30 2.92 -1.38 5.44
N ALA A 31 4.21 -1.41 5.71
CA ALA A 31 5.26 -1.70 4.72
C ALA A 31 5.70 -3.17 4.72
N THR A 32 4.96 -4.03 5.43
CA THR A 32 5.20 -5.49 5.46
C THR A 32 4.27 -6.26 4.52
N TRP A 33 3.28 -5.57 3.94
CA TRP A 33 2.32 -6.16 3.01
C TRP A 33 3.01 -6.76 1.79
N TRP A 34 2.53 -7.95 1.39
CA TRP A 34 3.06 -8.67 0.24
C TRP A 34 1.94 -9.43 -0.47
N ARG A 35 2.00 -9.47 -1.80
CA ARG A 35 1.04 -10.20 -2.63
C ARG A 35 1.41 -11.67 -2.76
N LYS A 36 0.42 -12.55 -2.82
CA LYS A 36 0.59 -13.97 -3.11
C LYS A 36 1.22 -14.21 -4.48
N GLN A 37 0.94 -13.34 -5.46
CA GLN A 37 1.51 -13.41 -6.80
C GLN A 37 1.92 -12.02 -7.33
N GLY A 38 3.12 -11.93 -7.91
CA GLY A 38 3.54 -10.72 -8.61
C GLY A 38 2.62 -10.38 -9.80
N HIS A 39 2.38 -9.09 -10.02
CA HIS A 39 1.55 -8.56 -11.13
C HIS A 39 0.06 -8.91 -11.09
N ARG A 40 -0.42 -9.66 -10.09
CA ARG A 40 -1.84 -9.96 -9.91
C ARG A 40 -2.25 -9.59 -8.49
N LEU A 41 -3.36 -8.87 -8.37
CA LEU A 41 -3.99 -8.60 -7.08
C LEU A 41 -5.16 -9.57 -6.94
N LEU A 42 -5.09 -10.46 -5.95
CA LEU A 42 -6.13 -11.43 -5.63
C LEU A 42 -6.99 -10.92 -4.46
N PRO A 43 -8.26 -11.37 -4.34
CA PRO A 43 -9.09 -11.05 -3.18
C PRO A 43 -8.42 -11.41 -1.85
N GLU A 44 -7.69 -12.53 -1.82
CA GLU A 44 -6.93 -13.02 -0.66
C GLU A 44 -5.86 -12.02 -0.19
N ASP A 45 -5.25 -11.24 -1.09
CA ASP A 45 -4.25 -10.22 -0.74
C ASP A 45 -4.87 -9.02 -0.01
N LEU A 46 -6.20 -8.88 -0.09
CA LEU A 46 -6.97 -7.76 0.44
C LEU A 46 -7.77 -8.13 1.69
N GLU A 47 -7.84 -9.40 2.09
CA GLU A 47 -8.68 -9.85 3.21
C GLU A 47 -8.41 -9.04 4.48
N ASP A 48 -7.14 -8.93 4.89
CA ASP A 48 -6.73 -8.15 6.07
C ASP A 48 -7.02 -6.65 5.93
N ILE A 49 -6.99 -6.11 4.71
CA ILE A 49 -7.26 -4.69 4.42
C ILE A 49 -8.77 -4.42 4.48
N LEU A 50 -9.59 -5.33 3.95
CA LEU A 50 -11.03 -5.19 3.86
C LEU A 50 -11.73 -5.37 5.21
N VAL A 51 -11.11 -6.04 6.18
CA VAL A 51 -11.57 -6.08 7.58
C VAL A 51 -11.69 -4.68 8.19
N HIS A 52 -10.93 -3.70 7.68
CA HIS A 52 -11.04 -2.30 8.10
C HIS A 52 -12.21 -1.54 7.48
N GLU A 53 -13.03 -2.19 6.66
CA GLU A 53 -14.21 -1.62 5.99
C GLU A 53 -13.97 -0.23 5.35
N PRO A 54 -12.95 -0.11 4.47
CA PRO A 54 -12.62 1.19 3.89
C PRO A 54 -13.77 1.69 3.01
N GLU A 55 -14.16 2.96 3.18
CA GLU A 55 -15.13 3.61 2.27
C GLU A 55 -14.63 3.60 0.82
N ARG A 56 -13.30 3.70 0.62
CA ARG A 56 -12.64 3.73 -0.68
C ARG A 56 -11.33 2.95 -0.63
N LEU A 57 -11.12 2.09 -1.61
CA LEU A 57 -9.88 1.37 -1.83
C LEU A 57 -9.23 1.88 -3.13
N ILE A 58 -7.98 2.35 -3.05
CA ILE A 58 -7.19 2.84 -4.19
C ILE A 58 -6.03 1.90 -4.42
N ILE A 59 -5.88 1.38 -5.64
CA ILE A 59 -4.81 0.47 -6.03
C ILE A 59 -3.87 1.20 -7.01
N GLY A 60 -2.58 1.29 -6.66
CA GLY A 60 -1.53 1.70 -7.59
C GLY A 60 -0.91 0.48 -8.28
N THR A 61 -0.75 0.52 -9.60
CA THR A 61 -0.22 -0.58 -10.42
C THR A 61 1.00 -0.17 -11.23
#